data_AF-B4D8K2-F1
#
_entry.id   AF-B4D8K2-F1
#
_cell.length_a   1.000
_cell.length_b   1.000
_cell.length_c   1.000
_cell.angle_alpha   90.00
_cell.angle_beta   90.00
_cell.angle_gamma   90.00
#
_symmetry.space_group_name_H-M   'P 1'
#
loop_
_entity.id
_entity.type
_entity.pdbx_description
1 polymer ?
#
loop_
_entity_poly.entity_id
_entity_poly.type
_entity_poly.pdbx_seq_one_letter_code
_entity_poly.pdbx_strand_id
1 'polypeptide(L)'
;MVAERWLDEHDFMPMRFLTNDFKDCRLIKLDPSEAHSPFVVEQEGVGPNDPACKTRMYYLQHDGKWIDEVARSTRPDSEIGDIVFESPAEAVELLSSLFGKPHVRELPVTEADVDAYIARAQSAGSAEAAFREFLARYRGAKKRK
;
A
#
# COMPACT_ATOMS: atom_id res chain seq x y z
N MET A 1 -21.43 -45.76 -13.01
CA MET A 1 -20.97 -44.92 -11.88
C MET A 1 -19.91 -44.00 -12.44
N VAL A 2 -20.31 -42.77 -12.78
CA VAL A 2 -19.48 -41.79 -13.49
C VAL A 2 -19.54 -40.50 -12.71
N ALA A 3 -18.34 -40.02 -12.38
CA ALA A 3 -17.90 -38.65 -12.07
C ALA A 3 -18.96 -37.56 -11.79
N GLU A 4 -18.88 -36.99 -10.59
CA GLU A 4 -19.22 -35.58 -10.35
C GLU A 4 -18.06 -34.91 -9.61
N ARG A 5 -17.14 -34.38 -10.44
CA ARG A 5 -16.28 -33.24 -10.12
C ARG A 5 -17.07 -31.98 -10.47
N TRP A 6 -16.68 -30.85 -9.87
CA TRP A 6 -17.15 -29.46 -10.05
C TRP A 6 -18.21 -29.01 -9.02
N LEU A 7 -18.08 -27.91 -8.26
CA LEU A 7 -17.03 -26.91 -8.02
C LEU A 7 -17.40 -26.22 -6.70
N ASP A 8 -16.61 -26.45 -5.65
CA ASP A 8 -16.62 -25.62 -4.44
C ASP A 8 -15.29 -24.87 -4.43
N GLU A 9 -15.17 -23.91 -5.34
CA GLU A 9 -14.04 -22.97 -5.44
C GLU A 9 -14.57 -21.55 -5.19
N HIS A 10 -15.15 -21.33 -4.00
CA HIS A 10 -14.99 -20.03 -3.39
C HIS A 10 -13.53 -19.93 -2.93
N ASP A 11 -12.72 -19.46 -3.85
CA ASP A 11 -11.33 -19.04 -3.77
C ASP A 11 -10.84 -18.80 -2.33
N PHE A 12 -10.43 -19.87 -1.65
CA PHE A 12 -9.64 -19.79 -0.42
C PHE A 12 -8.23 -19.37 -0.81
N MET A 13 -8.09 -18.10 -1.22
CA MET A 13 -6.78 -17.47 -1.25
C MET A 13 -6.23 -17.57 0.18
N PRO A 14 -5.12 -18.28 0.42
CA PRO A 14 -4.58 -18.42 1.76
C PRO A 14 -4.32 -17.02 2.31
N MET A 15 -4.85 -16.72 3.50
CA MET A 15 -4.63 -15.45 4.17
C MET A 15 -3.13 -15.16 4.22
N ARG A 16 -2.69 -14.14 3.49
CA ARG A 16 -1.29 -13.73 3.45
C ARG A 16 -1.06 -12.68 4.52
N PHE A 17 -0.20 -13.00 5.48
CA PHE A 17 0.25 -12.00 6.44
C PHE A 17 1.18 -11.02 5.75
N LEU A 18 1.19 -9.78 6.25
CA LEU A 18 2.22 -8.81 5.91
C LEU A 18 3.59 -9.40 6.25
N THR A 19 4.59 -9.17 5.41
CA THR A 19 5.98 -9.64 5.60
C THR A 19 6.95 -8.50 5.31
N ASN A 20 8.24 -8.72 5.57
CA ASN A 20 9.31 -7.87 5.07
C ASN A 20 10.04 -8.52 3.87
N ASP A 21 9.51 -9.62 3.32
CA ASP A 21 10.12 -10.27 2.17
C ASP A 21 9.79 -9.48 0.91
N PHE A 22 10.81 -8.98 0.22
CA PHE A 22 10.65 -8.22 -1.02
C PHE A 22 9.86 -8.98 -2.09
N LYS A 23 9.82 -10.32 -2.03
CA LYS A 23 9.06 -11.16 -2.98
C LYS A 23 7.54 -11.07 -2.79
N ASP A 24 7.10 -10.70 -1.60
CA ASP A 24 5.70 -10.47 -1.30
C ASP A 24 5.27 -9.02 -1.58
N CYS A 25 6.23 -8.15 -1.88
CA CYS A 25 6.03 -6.75 -2.14
C CYS A 25 5.84 -6.46 -3.64
N ARG A 26 5.07 -5.43 -3.96
CA ARG A 26 5.01 -4.81 -5.29
C ARG A 26 5.74 -3.48 -5.25
N LEU A 27 6.72 -3.32 -6.14
CA LEU A 27 7.33 -2.02 -6.41
C LEU A 27 6.56 -1.36 -7.56
N ILE A 28 5.85 -0.28 -7.26
CA ILE A 28 5.02 0.43 -8.23
C ILE A 28 5.71 1.72 -8.62
N LYS A 29 5.99 1.86 -9.92
CA LYS A 29 6.38 3.15 -10.49
C LYS A 29 5.16 4.06 -10.54
N LEU A 30 5.30 5.23 -9.96
CA LEU A 30 4.21 6.17 -9.76
C LEU A 30 3.58 6.63 -11.08
N ASP A 31 4.42 7.00 -12.04
CA ASP A 31 4.01 7.27 -13.41
C ASP A 31 4.86 6.41 -14.34
N PRO A 32 4.30 5.33 -14.92
CA PRO A 32 5.05 4.45 -15.81
C PRO A 32 5.48 5.14 -17.11
N SER A 33 4.80 6.24 -17.51
CA SER A 33 5.11 6.98 -18.73
C SER A 33 6.27 7.96 -18.57
N GLU A 34 6.60 8.36 -17.33
CA GLU A 34 7.69 9.29 -17.06
C GLU A 34 8.97 8.56 -16.60
N ALA A 35 10.09 8.83 -17.28
CA ALA A 35 11.36 8.15 -17.03
C ALA A 35 11.80 8.23 -15.56
N HIS A 36 11.71 9.42 -14.95
CA HIS A 36 12.16 9.72 -13.59
C HIS A 36 11.02 9.72 -12.56
N SER A 37 9.89 9.09 -12.87
CA SER A 37 8.83 8.99 -11.87
C SER A 37 9.29 8.15 -10.67
N PRO A 38 9.02 8.61 -9.44
CA PRO A 38 9.40 7.86 -8.25
C PRO A 38 8.58 6.58 -8.09
N PHE A 39 8.83 5.84 -7.03
CA PHE A 39 8.27 4.53 -6.74
C PHE A 39 7.60 4.49 -5.37
N VAL A 40 6.69 3.56 -5.18
CA VAL A 40 6.21 3.14 -3.85
C VAL A 40 6.37 1.63 -3.75
N VAL A 41 6.57 1.16 -2.51
CA VAL A 41 6.47 -0.26 -2.21
C VAL A 41 5.13 -0.49 -1.52
N GLU A 42 4.36 -1.43 -2.04
CA GLU A 42 3.10 -1.84 -1.43
C GLU A 42 3.02 -3.35 -1.23
N GLN A 43 2.21 -3.77 -0.27
CA GLN A 43 1.90 -5.16 -0.02
C GLN A 43 0.47 -5.27 0.46
N GLU A 44 -0.26 -6.22 -0.13
CA GLU A 44 -1.56 -6.63 0.36
C GLU A 44 -1.38 -7.75 1.38
N GLY A 45 -2.02 -7.63 2.55
CA GLY A 45 -1.94 -8.68 3.56
C GLY A 45 -2.69 -8.38 4.85
N VAL A 46 -2.56 -9.28 5.81
CA VAL A 46 -3.10 -9.12 7.17
C VAL A 46 -2.02 -8.52 8.07
N GLY A 47 -2.35 -7.43 8.77
CA GLY A 47 -1.43 -6.78 9.69
C GLY A 47 -1.08 -7.69 10.87
N PRO A 48 0.15 -7.60 11.43
CA PRO A 48 0.63 -8.50 12.49
C PRO A 48 -0.19 -8.42 13.79
N ASN A 49 -0.94 -7.33 13.99
CA ASN A 49 -1.76 -7.10 15.18
C ASN A 49 -3.24 -6.88 14.84
N ASP A 50 -3.71 -7.17 13.62
CA ASP A 50 -5.12 -6.95 13.27
C ASP A 50 -6.00 -8.07 13.88
N PRO A 51 -6.80 -7.77 14.93
CA PRO A 51 -7.62 -8.79 15.58
C PRO A 51 -8.74 -9.32 14.70
N ALA A 52 -9.11 -8.57 13.65
CA ALA A 52 -10.15 -8.95 12.71
C ALA A 52 -9.60 -9.76 11.53
N CYS A 53 -8.28 -9.98 11.45
CA CYS A 53 -7.60 -10.68 10.37
C CYS A 53 -8.02 -10.19 8.97
N LYS A 54 -8.24 -8.88 8.81
CA LYS A 54 -8.68 -8.31 7.53
C LYS A 54 -7.47 -8.07 6.64
N THR A 55 -7.59 -8.49 5.39
CA THR A 55 -6.63 -8.13 4.33
C THR A 55 -6.77 -6.65 4.01
N ARG A 56 -5.64 -5.93 3.96
CA ARG A 56 -5.57 -4.50 3.65
C ARG A 56 -4.34 -4.21 2.79
N MET A 57 -4.32 -3.02 2.20
CA MET A 57 -3.15 -2.51 1.50
C MET A 57 -2.23 -1.76 2.47
N TYR A 58 -0.94 -2.05 2.42
CA TYR A 58 0.10 -1.38 3.19
C TYR A 58 1.15 -0.77 2.28
N TYR A 59 1.70 0.36 2.68
CA TYR A 59 2.83 1.02 2.01
C TYR A 59 4.05 1.06 2.93
N LEU A 60 5.23 0.81 2.37
CA LEU A 60 6.48 0.92 3.13
C LEU A 60 6.88 2.39 3.27
N GLN A 61 7.20 2.80 4.49
CA GLN A 61 7.78 4.10 4.81
C GLN A 61 9.32 4.04 4.87
N HIS A 62 9.98 5.17 4.64
CA HIS A 62 11.44 5.34 4.74
C HIS A 62 12.03 4.99 6.11
N ASP A 63 11.22 5.02 7.17
CA ASP A 63 11.64 4.60 8.51
C ASP A 63 11.56 3.07 8.72
N GLY A 64 11.23 2.31 7.67
CA GLY A 64 11.16 0.85 7.69
C GLY A 64 9.85 0.29 8.25
N LYS A 65 8.85 1.14 8.54
CA LYS A 65 7.52 0.71 8.98
C LYS A 65 6.53 0.67 7.82
N TRP A 66 5.48 -0.10 8.01
CA TRP A 66 4.35 -0.18 7.09
C TRP A 66 3.21 0.71 7.56
N ILE A 67 2.55 1.41 6.63
CA ILE A 67 1.35 2.20 6.92
C ILE A 67 0.16 1.66 6.13
N ASP A 68 -0.96 1.47 6.82
CA ASP A 68 -2.25 1.11 6.22
C ASP A 68 -2.73 2.20 5.25
N GLU A 69 -3.29 1.81 4.11
CA GLU A 69 -3.74 2.76 3.07
C GLU A 69 -4.80 3.74 3.57
N VAL A 70 -5.77 3.26 4.34
CA VAL A 70 -6.83 4.13 4.88
C VAL A 70 -6.21 5.12 5.84
N ALA A 71 -5.38 4.65 6.77
CA ALA A 71 -4.64 5.50 7.70
C ALA A 71 -3.81 6.56 6.96
N ARG A 72 -3.04 6.16 5.94
CA ARG A 72 -2.28 7.05 5.06
C ARG A 72 -3.18 8.10 4.40
N SER A 73 -4.35 7.69 3.90
CA SER A 73 -5.27 8.59 3.19
C SER A 73 -5.85 9.72 4.05
N THR A 74 -5.80 9.57 5.39
CA THR A 74 -6.22 10.62 6.34
C THR A 74 -5.11 11.62 6.67
N ARG A 75 -3.87 11.37 6.24
CA ARG A 75 -2.71 12.20 6.58
C ARG A 75 -2.59 13.39 5.61
N PRO A 76 -2.00 14.51 6.07
CA PRO A 76 -1.70 15.62 5.19
C PRO A 76 -0.65 15.23 4.13
N ASP A 77 -0.72 15.89 2.97
CA ASP A 77 0.18 15.62 1.86
C ASP A 77 1.67 15.86 2.18
N SER A 78 1.98 16.58 3.25
CA SER A 78 3.34 16.76 3.74
C SER A 78 3.99 15.48 4.26
N GLU A 79 3.20 14.50 4.72
CA GLU A 79 3.67 13.19 5.20
C GLU A 79 3.74 12.15 4.07
N ILE A 80 3.36 12.51 2.84
CA ILE A 80 3.38 11.61 1.68
C ILE A 80 4.81 11.19 1.30
N GLY A 81 5.77 12.11 1.43
CA GLY A 81 7.17 11.84 1.07
C GLY A 81 7.74 10.62 1.81
N ASP A 82 7.14 10.27 2.95
CA ASP A 82 7.58 9.15 3.76
C ASP A 82 7.44 7.80 3.05
N ILE A 83 6.59 7.65 2.03
CA ILE A 83 6.39 6.38 1.30
C ILE A 83 6.95 6.38 -0.13
N VAL A 84 7.56 7.49 -0.55
CA VAL A 84 7.98 7.71 -1.94
C VAL A 84 9.49 7.52 -2.06
N PHE A 85 9.89 6.54 -2.88
CA PHE A 85 11.28 6.23 -3.19
C PHE A 85 11.67 6.85 -4.53
N GLU A 86 12.81 7.53 -4.61
CA GLU A 86 13.25 8.18 -5.85
C GLU A 86 13.83 7.16 -6.84
N SER A 87 14.20 5.96 -6.38
CA SER A 87 14.67 4.87 -7.24
C SER A 87 14.26 3.48 -6.76
N PRO A 88 14.26 2.46 -7.66
CA PRO A 88 14.07 1.07 -7.26
C PRO A 88 15.14 0.55 -6.30
N ALA A 89 16.38 1.01 -6.48
CA ALA A 89 17.53 0.58 -5.67
C ALA A 89 17.33 0.98 -4.21
N GLU A 90 16.93 2.23 -3.97
CA GLU A 90 16.62 2.74 -2.63
C GLU A 90 15.55 1.90 -1.92
N ALA A 91 14.46 1.56 -2.63
CA ALA A 91 13.40 0.72 -2.07
C ALA A 91 13.88 -0.70 -1.73
N VAL A 92 14.67 -1.31 -2.62
CA VAL A 92 15.22 -2.66 -2.42
C VAL A 92 16.27 -2.68 -1.29
N GLU A 93 17.10 -1.64 -1.19
CA GLU A 93 18.07 -1.49 -0.10
C GLU A 93 17.36 -1.42 1.25
N LEU A 94 16.29 -0.61 1.35
CA LEU A 94 15.49 -0.55 2.57
C LEU A 94 14.88 -1.91 2.90
N LEU A 95 14.17 -2.54 1.95
CA LEU A 95 13.57 -3.88 2.17
C LEU A 95 14.60 -4.92 2.60
N SER A 96 15.79 -4.92 2.00
CA SER A 96 16.87 -5.85 2.33
C SER A 96 17.42 -5.66 3.75
N SER A 97 17.23 -4.48 4.34
CA SER A 97 17.62 -4.17 5.72
C SER A 97 16.56 -4.57 6.75
N LEU A 98 15.33 -4.87 6.32
CA LEU A 98 14.23 -5.24 7.21
C LEU A 98 14.28 -6.72 7.53
N PHE A 99 14.51 -7.05 8.80
CA PHE A 99 14.53 -8.42 9.29
C PHE A 99 13.39 -8.68 10.27
N GLY A 100 12.91 -9.93 10.30
CA GLY A 100 11.89 -10.36 11.25
C GLY A 100 10.47 -9.88 10.89
N LYS A 101 9.65 -9.66 11.93
CA LYS A 101 8.24 -9.32 11.75
C LYS A 101 8.09 -7.89 11.21
N PRO A 102 7.17 -7.64 10.26
CA PRO A 102 6.86 -6.29 9.84
C PRO A 102 6.32 -5.48 11.01
N HIS A 103 6.65 -4.19 11.04
CA HIS A 103 6.13 -3.26 12.01
C HIS A 103 5.16 -2.31 11.31
N VAL A 104 3.91 -2.31 11.75
CA VAL A 104 2.90 -1.38 11.24
C VAL A 104 2.90 -0.13 12.13
N ARG A 105 2.96 1.05 11.50
CA ARG A 105 2.73 2.33 12.18
C ARG A 105 1.25 2.40 12.55
N GLU A 106 0.95 2.13 13.81
CA GLU A 106 -0.39 2.23 14.36
C GLU A 106 -0.86 3.68 14.33
N LEU A 107 -1.93 3.93 13.57
CA LEU A 107 -2.59 5.23 13.49
C LEU A 107 -4.08 5.02 13.74
N PRO A 108 -4.74 5.91 14.49
CA PRO A 108 -6.18 5.81 14.70
C PRO A 108 -6.88 6.00 13.35
N VAL A 109 -7.70 5.00 12.99
CA VAL A 109 -8.60 5.05 11.83
C VAL A 109 -10.01 4.90 12.38
N THR A 110 -10.85 5.90 12.13
CA THR A 110 -12.27 5.87 12.50
C THR A 110 -13.11 5.28 11.38
N GLU A 111 -14.33 4.86 11.69
CA GLU A 111 -15.29 4.41 10.67
C GLU A 111 -15.57 5.49 9.62
N ALA A 112 -15.66 6.76 10.06
CA ALA A 112 -15.81 7.91 9.16
C ALA A 112 -14.63 8.08 8.19
N ASP A 113 -13.40 7.72 8.60
CA ASP A 113 -12.23 7.75 7.72
C ASP A 113 -12.32 6.67 6.64
N VAL A 114 -12.80 5.48 7.01
CA VAL A 114 -13.03 4.36 6.07
C VAL A 114 -14.11 4.75 5.07
N ASP A 115 -15.25 5.29 5.53
CA ASP A 115 -16.34 5.73 4.66
C ASP A 115 -15.89 6.84 3.70
N ALA A 116 -15.14 7.81 4.20
CA ALA A 116 -14.58 8.88 3.38
C ALA A 116 -13.58 8.34 2.34
N TYR A 117 -12.77 7.35 2.70
CA TYR A 117 -11.87 6.67 1.76
C TYR A 117 -12.64 5.92 0.67
N ILE A 118 -13.66 5.13 1.05
CA ILE A 118 -14.50 4.40 0.10
C ILE A 118 -15.21 5.37 -0.86
N ALA A 119 -15.80 6.45 -0.35
CA ALA A 119 -16.45 7.47 -1.16
C ALA A 119 -15.47 8.10 -2.17
N ARG A 120 -14.24 8.41 -1.75
CA ARG A 120 -13.18 8.92 -2.65
C ARG A 120 -12.80 7.90 -3.71
N ALA A 121 -12.57 6.65 -3.32
CA ALA A 121 -12.19 5.57 -4.24
C ALA A 121 -13.28 5.32 -5.30
N GLN A 122 -14.56 5.36 -4.90
CA GLN A 122 -15.69 5.26 -5.81
C GLN A 122 -15.80 6.47 -6.74
N SER A 123 -15.50 7.68 -6.27
CA SER A 123 -15.53 8.90 -7.09
C SER A 123 -14.36 9.04 -8.06
N ALA A 124 -13.19 8.50 -7.72
CA ALA A 124 -11.99 8.58 -8.56
C ALA A 124 -12.08 7.65 -9.79
N GLY A 125 -13.03 6.72 -9.81
CA GLY A 125 -13.21 5.77 -10.92
C GLY A 125 -12.16 4.65 -10.98
N SER A 126 -10.97 4.84 -10.38
CA SER A 126 -9.97 3.78 -10.10
C SER A 126 -8.94 4.22 -9.05
N ALA A 127 -8.28 3.24 -8.40
CA ALA A 127 -7.13 3.50 -7.53
C ALA A 127 -6.01 4.27 -8.25
N GLU A 128 -5.83 4.00 -9.55
CA GLU A 128 -4.84 4.67 -10.40
C GLU A 128 -5.13 6.17 -10.58
N ALA A 129 -6.40 6.58 -10.69
CA ALA A 129 -6.78 7.99 -10.78
C ALA A 129 -6.53 8.73 -9.45
N ALA A 130 -6.92 8.13 -8.33
CA ALA A 130 -6.62 8.65 -7.00
C ALA A 130 -5.11 8.79 -6.78
N PHE A 131 -4.34 7.86 -7.35
CA PHE A 131 -2.89 7.87 -7.33
C PHE A 131 -2.26 8.94 -8.23
N ARG A 132 -2.81 9.21 -9.43
CA ARG A 132 -2.35 10.32 -10.27
C ARG A 132 -2.63 11.69 -9.64
N GLU A 133 -3.80 11.87 -9.03
CA GLU A 133 -4.09 13.08 -8.25
C GLU A 133 -3.12 13.23 -7.07
N PHE A 134 -2.74 12.13 -6.44
CA PHE A 134 -1.67 12.10 -5.46
C PHE A 134 -0.33 12.58 -6.04
N LEU A 135 0.07 12.13 -7.23
CA LEU A 135 1.34 12.56 -7.85
C LEU A 135 1.40 14.02 -8.21
N ALA A 136 0.30 14.56 -8.72
CA ALA A 136 0.19 15.97 -9.01
C ALA A 136 0.41 16.80 -7.74
N ARG A 137 -0.18 16.37 -6.61
CA ARG A 137 -0.03 17.04 -5.31
C ARG A 137 1.38 16.90 -4.72
N TYR A 138 1.97 15.70 -4.75
CA TYR A 138 3.36 15.46 -4.30
C TYR A 138 4.36 16.35 -5.03
N ARG A 139 4.28 16.42 -6.36
CA ARG A 139 5.17 17.28 -7.18
C ARG A 139 4.96 18.76 -6.88
N GLY A 140 3.72 19.18 -6.62
CA GLY A 140 3.40 20.55 -6.19
C GLY A 140 4.04 20.90 -4.84
N ALA A 141 4.05 19.97 -3.89
CA ALA A 141 4.68 20.15 -2.59
C ALA A 141 6.22 20.21 -2.67
N LYS A 142 6.85 19.34 -3.47
CA LYS A 142 8.31 19.30 -3.68
C LYS A 142 8.85 20.58 -4.33
N LYS A 143 8.08 21.23 -5.21
CA LYS A 143 8.46 22.51 -5.87
C LYS A 143 8.40 23.74 -4.95
N ARG A 144 7.78 23.64 -3.77
CA ARG A 144 7.62 24.75 -2.82
C ARG A 144 8.64 24.74 -1.67
N LYS A 145 9.52 23.74 -1.64
CA LYS A 145 10.74 23.70 -0.80
C LYS A 145 11.93 24.12 -1.64
#